data_AF-A0A350MUK6-F1
#
_entry.id   AF-A0A350MUK6-F1
#
_cell.length_a   1.000
_cell.length_b   1.000
_cell.length_c   1.000
_cell.angle_alpha   90.00
_cell.angle_beta   90.00
_cell.angle_gamma   90.00
#
_symmetry.space_group_name_H-M   'P 1'
#
loop_
_entity.id
_entity.type
_entity.pdbx_description
1 polymer ?
#
loop_
_entity_poly.entity_id
_entity_poly.type
_entity_poly.pdbx_seq_one_letter_code
_entity_poly.pdbx_strand_id
1 'polypeptide(L)'
;MARFQIGGQAVLEGVMVRGKSHWVVAVRKPDQRIILEERRLNSLSNRFPFLRFFILRGVLVLIEALTLGVQALAFSAQEAAEEEVQITPKEMAFSVALAVLLGIALFIVLPAWLSAWVSE
;
A
#
# COMPACT_ATOMS: atom_id res chain seq x y z
N MET A 1 8.05 -27.74 12.86
CA MET A 1 7.00 -26.70 12.87
C MET A 1 7.08 -25.91 11.57
N ALA A 2 5.99 -25.79 10.80
CA ALA A 2 5.97 -24.92 9.63
C ALA A 2 6.14 -23.46 10.10
N ARG A 3 7.19 -22.77 9.63
CA ARG A 3 7.49 -21.38 10.01
C ARG A 3 6.35 -20.49 9.51
N PHE A 4 5.58 -19.90 10.42
CA PHE A 4 4.57 -18.91 10.05
C PHE A 4 5.29 -17.63 9.64
N GLN A 5 5.14 -17.25 8.36
CA GLN A 5 5.62 -15.97 7.86
C GLN A 5 4.56 -14.92 8.18
N ILE A 6 4.95 -13.92 8.95
CA ILE A 6 4.17 -12.73 9.27
C ILE A 6 4.97 -11.55 8.73
N GLY A 7 4.31 -10.69 7.98
CA GLY A 7 4.86 -9.42 7.52
C GLY A 7 4.03 -8.26 8.04
N GLY A 8 4.45 -7.04 7.74
CA GLY A 8 3.71 -5.86 8.16
C GLY A 8 4.27 -4.57 7.57
N GLN A 9 3.57 -3.48 7.85
CA GLN A 9 3.94 -2.13 7.46
C GLN A 9 3.61 -1.19 8.63
N ALA A 10 4.44 -0.17 8.85
CA ALA A 10 4.07 0.94 9.72
C ALA A 10 3.01 1.81 9.01
N VAL A 11 1.99 2.24 9.74
CA VAL A 11 0.94 3.12 9.24
C VAL A 11 0.80 4.34 10.16
N LEU A 12 -0.07 5.29 9.82
CA LEU A 12 -0.20 6.53 10.59
C LEU A 12 -0.76 6.22 11.99
N GLU A 13 -0.03 6.62 13.03
CA GLU A 13 -0.37 6.33 14.43
C GLU A 13 -0.69 4.85 14.72
N GLY A 14 -0.08 3.93 13.97
CA GLY A 14 -0.49 2.53 13.99
C GLY A 14 0.46 1.53 13.34
N VAL A 15 0.05 0.26 13.34
CA VAL A 15 0.77 -0.85 12.72
C VAL A 15 -0.17 -1.75 11.94
N MET A 16 0.27 -2.19 10.76
CA MET A 16 -0.38 -3.20 9.94
C MET A 16 0.41 -4.51 10.02
N VAL A 17 -0.28 -5.62 10.25
CA VAL A 17 0.27 -6.98 10.24
C VAL A 17 -0.48 -7.85 9.25
N ARG A 18 0.25 -8.61 8.43
CA ARG A 18 -0.29 -9.53 7.43
C ARG A 18 0.12 -10.98 7.75
N GLY A 19 -0.87 -11.82 7.98
CA GLY A 19 -0.72 -13.28 8.07
C GLY A 19 -1.02 -13.98 6.75
N LYS A 20 -1.21 -15.30 6.79
CA LYS A 20 -1.52 -16.11 5.58
C LYS A 20 -2.92 -15.87 5.03
N SER A 21 -3.90 -15.69 5.91
CA SER A 21 -5.33 -15.61 5.56
C SER A 21 -6.01 -14.31 6.00
N HIS A 22 -5.37 -13.54 6.88
CA HIS A 22 -5.92 -12.30 7.43
C HIS A 22 -4.83 -11.24 7.48
N TRP A 23 -5.26 -9.99 7.45
CA TRP A 23 -4.45 -8.84 7.81
C TRP A 23 -5.22 -7.99 8.80
N VAL A 24 -4.47 -7.31 9.67
CA VAL A 24 -4.98 -6.50 10.77
C VAL A 24 -4.26 -5.17 10.79
N VAL A 25 -4.99 -4.08 11.00
CA VAL A 25 -4.43 -2.75 11.30
C VAL A 25 -4.87 -2.34 12.69
N ALA A 26 -3.94 -1.85 13.48
CA ALA A 26 -4.20 -1.19 14.76
C ALA A 26 -3.81 0.28 14.65
N VAL A 27 -4.72 1.20 14.99
CA VAL A 27 -4.51 2.65 14.89
C VAL A 27 -4.92 3.31 16.21
N ARG A 28 -4.07 4.21 16.72
CA ARG A 28 -4.38 5.04 17.88
C ARG A 28 -5.11 6.31 17.41
N LYS A 29 -6.35 6.49 17.87
CA LYS A 29 -7.12 7.71 17.65
C LYS A 29 -6.61 8.88 18.51
N PRO A 30 -6.99 10.13 18.19
CA PRO A 30 -6.71 11.29 19.03
C PRO A 30 -7.25 11.16 20.46
N ASP A 31 -8.36 10.44 20.66
CA ASP A 31 -8.96 10.15 21.98
C ASP A 31 -8.22 9.03 22.77
N GLN A 32 -7.03 8.65 22.32
CA GLN A 32 -6.16 7.59 22.86
C GLN A 32 -6.72 6.16 22.77
N ARG A 33 -7.87 5.94 22.12
CA ARG A 33 -8.37 4.58 21.89
C ARG A 33 -7.63 3.93 20.74
N ILE A 34 -7.51 2.60 20.80
CA ILE A 34 -6.96 1.80 19.71
C ILE A 34 -8.13 1.15 18.98
N ILE A 35 -8.26 1.41 17.68
CA ILE A 35 -9.21 0.73 16.80
C ILE A 35 -8.46 -0.33 15.98
N LEU A 36 -9.14 -1.46 15.81
CA LEU A 36 -8.66 -2.59 15.02
C LEU A 36 -9.54 -2.78 13.79
N GLU A 37 -8.91 -2.92 12.63
CA GLU A 37 -9.56 -3.41 11.42
C GLU A 37 -8.96 -4.75 11.05
N GLU A 38 -9.79 -5.80 11.04
CA GLU A 38 -9.41 -7.13 10.58
C GLU A 38 -10.15 -7.48 9.29
N ARG A 39 -9.39 -7.95 8.28
CA ARG A 39 -9.96 -8.40 7.01
C ARG A 39 -9.32 -9.68 6.50
N ARG A 40 -10.12 -10.47 5.78
CA ARG A 40 -9.67 -11.69 5.08
C ARG A 40 -8.87 -11.34 3.82
N LEU A 41 -7.77 -12.07 3.62
CA LEU A 41 -6.96 -12.01 2.41
C LEU A 41 -7.55 -12.93 1.34
N ASN A 42 -8.28 -12.34 0.40
CA ASN A 42 -8.75 -13.06 -0.79
C ASN A 42 -7.70 -12.91 -1.90
N SER A 43 -6.69 -13.79 -1.93
CA SER A 43 -5.68 -13.75 -3.00
C SER A 43 -6.29 -14.21 -4.33
N LEU A 44 -6.15 -13.38 -5.37
CA LEU A 44 -6.59 -13.68 -6.73
C LEU A 44 -5.81 -14.86 -7.32
N SER A 45 -4.56 -15.04 -6.89
CA SER A 45 -3.70 -16.15 -7.27
C SER A 45 -4.18 -17.52 -6.75
N ASN A 46 -5.03 -17.55 -5.72
CA ASN A 46 -5.70 -18.78 -5.28
C ASN A 46 -6.96 -19.10 -6.08
N ARG A 47 -7.58 -18.08 -6.72
CA ARG A 47 -8.79 -18.25 -7.52
C ARG A 47 -8.51 -18.67 -8.96
N PHE A 48 -7.40 -18.20 -9.55
CA PHE A 48 -7.03 -18.53 -10.93
C PHE A 48 -5.61 -19.13 -11.02
N PRO A 49 -5.48 -20.44 -11.26
CA PRO A 49 -4.18 -21.13 -11.29
C PRO A 49 -3.23 -20.61 -12.37
N PHE A 50 -3.73 -20.08 -13.49
CA PHE A 50 -2.91 -19.56 -14.58
C PHE A 50 -2.15 -18.27 -14.20
N LEU A 51 -2.66 -17.49 -13.23
CA LEU A 51 -2.00 -16.28 -12.71
C LEU A 51 -0.74 -16.59 -11.89
N ARG A 52 -0.44 -17.88 -11.67
CA ARG A 52 0.77 -18.36 -10.98
C ARG A 52 1.98 -18.52 -11.91
N PHE A 53 1.84 -18.21 -13.20
CA PHE A 53 2.95 -18.23 -14.15
C PHE A 53 4.08 -17.27 -13.70
N PHE A 54 5.34 -17.66 -13.84
CA PHE A 54 6.50 -17.05 -13.15
C PHE A 54 6.56 -15.51 -13.24
N ILE A 55 6.26 -14.94 -14.41
CA ILE A 55 6.28 -13.49 -14.64
C ILE A 55 5.03 -12.81 -14.04
N LEU A 56 3.84 -13.37 -14.31
CA LEU A 56 2.57 -12.81 -13.84
C LEU A 56 2.43 -12.88 -12.31
N ARG A 57 3.05 -13.89 -11.69
CA ARG A 57 3.06 -14.07 -10.24
C ARG A 57 3.67 -12.87 -9.52
N GLY A 58 4.81 -12.37 -10.00
CA GLY A 58 5.52 -11.24 -9.36
C GLY A 58 4.70 -9.96 -9.40
N VAL A 59 4.18 -9.60 -10.57
CA VAL A 59 3.34 -8.41 -10.77
C VAL A 59 2.06 -8.51 -9.96
N LEU A 60 1.39 -9.67 -9.95
CA LEU A 60 0.17 -9.86 -9.18
C LEU A 60 0.40 -9.73 -7.67
N VAL A 61 1.48 -10.32 -7.14
CA VAL A 61 1.83 -10.18 -5.72
C VAL A 61 2.17 -8.73 -5.37
N LEU A 62 2.84 -8.00 -6.28
CA LEU A 62 3.13 -6.58 -6.10
C LEU A 62 1.83 -5.77 -6.03
N ILE A 63 0.90 -5.99 -6.95
CA ILE A 63 -0.41 -5.30 -6.97
C ILE A 63 -1.20 -5.63 -5.70
N GLU A 64 -1.26 -6.89 -5.29
CA GLU A 64 -1.91 -7.30 -4.02
C GLU A 64 -1.24 -6.64 -2.80
N ALA A 65 0.08 -6.52 -2.79
CA ALA A 65 0.80 -5.87 -1.68
C ALA A 65 0.54 -4.36 -1.65
N LEU A 66 0.63 -3.68 -2.79
CA LEU A 66 0.36 -2.25 -2.92
C LEU A 66 -1.09 -1.91 -2.54
N THR A 67 -2.06 -2.66 -3.06
CA THR A 67 -3.47 -2.44 -2.76
C THR A 67 -3.78 -2.60 -1.27
N LEU A 68 -3.18 -3.59 -0.59
CA LEU A 68 -3.33 -3.76 0.86
C LEU A 68 -2.64 -2.64 1.64
N GLY A 69 -1.42 -2.25 1.25
CA GLY A 69 -0.67 -1.17 1.90
C GLY A 69 -1.38 0.18 1.80
N VAL A 70 -1.90 0.52 0.62
CA VAL A 70 -2.68 1.75 0.41
C VAL A 70 -3.99 1.73 1.21
N GLN A 71 -4.69 0.59 1.28
CA GLN A 71 -5.88 0.47 2.13
C GLN A 71 -5.55 0.67 3.61
N ALA A 72 -4.47 0.07 4.10
CA ALA A 72 -4.04 0.21 5.49
C ALA A 72 -3.68 1.67 5.82
N LEU A 73 -2.98 2.35 4.90
CA LEU A 73 -2.65 3.78 5.05
C LEU A 73 -3.91 4.63 5.07
N ALA A 74 -4.85 4.40 4.14
CA ALA A 74 -6.11 5.14 4.06
C ALA A 74 -6.93 5.00 5.35
N PHE A 75 -7.08 3.77 5.85
CA PHE A 75 -7.76 3.51 7.12
C PHE A 75 -7.05 4.22 8.29
N SER A 76 -5.72 4.11 8.37
CA SER A 76 -4.96 4.76 9.44
C SER A 76 -5.06 6.28 9.42
N ALA A 77 -5.06 6.89 8.24
CA ALA A 77 -5.21 8.33 8.09
C ALA A 77 -6.62 8.78 8.51
N GLN A 78 -7.66 8.01 8.15
CA GLN A 78 -9.03 8.31 8.52
C GLN A 78 -9.26 8.21 10.04
N GLU A 79 -8.73 7.18 10.69
CA GLU A 79 -8.93 6.99 12.13
C GLU A 79 -8.01 7.87 13.00
N ALA A 80 -6.84 8.27 12.49
CA ALA A 80 -5.93 9.17 13.19
C ALA A 80 -6.30 10.66 13.05
N ALA A 81 -7.21 11.01 12.15
CA ALA A 81 -7.66 12.40 11.97
C ALA A 81 -8.54 12.87 13.15
N GLU A 82 -8.37 14.14 13.54
CA GLU A 82 -9.20 14.78 14.58
C GLU A 82 -10.61 15.11 14.09
N GLU A 83 -10.73 15.46 12.81
CA GLU A 83 -12.02 15.65 12.13
C GLU A 83 -12.38 14.39 11.34
N GLU A 84 -13.69 14.11 11.18
CA GLU A 84 -14.17 13.01 10.32
C GLU A 84 -13.91 13.33 8.84
N VAL A 85 -12.66 13.19 8.41
CA VAL A 85 -12.27 13.33 7.01
C VAL A 85 -12.50 11.99 6.31
N GLN A 86 -13.55 11.91 5.50
CA GLN A 86 -13.80 10.73 4.65
C GLN A 86 -12.91 10.79 3.40
N ILE A 87 -11.81 10.05 3.42
CA ILE A 87 -10.94 9.93 2.25
C ILE A 87 -11.57 8.95 1.25
N THR A 88 -11.89 9.44 0.05
CA THR A 88 -12.47 8.57 -0.98
C THR A 88 -11.39 7.74 -1.70
N PRO A 89 -11.72 6.52 -2.19
CA PRO A 89 -10.77 5.71 -2.95
C PRO A 89 -10.19 6.41 -4.19
N LYS A 90 -10.96 7.32 -4.80
CA LYS A 90 -10.52 8.09 -5.98
C LYS A 90 -9.46 9.13 -5.64
N GLU A 91 -9.62 9.82 -4.51
CA GLU A 91 -8.63 10.80 -4.04
C GLU A 91 -7.31 10.12 -3.67
N MET A 92 -7.39 8.96 -3.00
CA MET A 92 -6.20 8.15 -2.70
C MET A 92 -5.51 7.64 -3.98
N ALA A 93 -6.29 7.18 -4.96
CA ALA A 93 -5.72 6.75 -6.24
C ALA A 93 -5.04 7.90 -6.99
N PHE A 94 -5.66 9.09 -6.98
CA PHE A 94 -5.10 10.29 -7.60
C PHE A 94 -3.80 10.73 -6.91
N SER A 95 -3.77 10.76 -5.57
CA SER A 95 -2.59 11.17 -4.81
C SER A 95 -1.41 10.21 -5.06
N VAL A 96 -1.66 8.91 -5.05
CA VAL A 96 -0.65 7.88 -5.37
C VAL A 96 -0.16 8.03 -6.82
N ALA A 97 -1.07 8.21 -7.78
CA ALA A 97 -0.70 8.40 -9.18
C ALA A 97 0.15 9.66 -9.39
N LEU A 98 -0.24 10.78 -8.78
CA LEU A 98 0.50 12.04 -8.83
C LEU A 98 1.89 11.87 -8.22
N ALA A 99 2.01 11.22 -7.06
CA ALA A 99 3.30 10.96 -6.42
C ALA A 99 4.23 10.12 -7.30
N VAL A 100 3.70 9.08 -7.95
CA VAL A 100 4.47 8.24 -8.89
C VAL A 100 4.91 9.05 -10.12
N LEU A 101 4.00 9.83 -10.72
CA LEU A 101 4.31 10.66 -11.88
C LEU A 101 5.39 11.70 -11.56
N LEU A 102 5.26 12.39 -10.41
CA LEU A 102 6.27 13.34 -9.95
C LEU A 102 7.61 12.65 -9.66
N GLY A 103 7.60 11.46 -9.06
CA GLY A 103 8.80 10.67 -8.84
C GLY A 103 9.52 10.33 -10.15
N ILE A 104 8.79 9.87 -11.17
CA ILE A 104 9.35 9.59 -12.50
C ILE A 104 9.88 10.87 -13.14
N ALA A 105 9.11 11.96 -13.07
CA ALA A 105 9.51 13.25 -13.63
C ALA A 105 10.81 13.77 -12.98
N LEU A 106 10.91 13.73 -11.65
CA LEU A 106 12.03 14.31 -10.90
C LEU A 106 13.27 13.42 -10.88
N PHE A 107 13.13 12.10 -10.83
CA PHE A 107 14.27 11.19 -10.65
C PHE A 107 14.72 10.47 -11.93
N ILE A 108 13.89 10.44 -12.98
CA ILE A 108 14.25 9.80 -14.25
C ILE A 108 14.31 10.84 -15.37
N VAL A 109 13.21 11.54 -15.60
CA VAL A 109 13.09 12.44 -16.76
C VAL A 109 13.98 13.68 -16.59
N LEU A 110 13.94 14.33 -15.42
CA LEU A 110 14.70 15.53 -15.15
C LEU A 110 16.22 15.29 -15.24
N PRO A 111 16.82 14.26 -14.59
CA PRO A 111 18.25 13.99 -14.74
C PRO A 111 18.63 13.60 -16.16
N ALA A 112 17.81 12.82 -16.87
CA ALA A 112 18.07 12.46 -18.26
C ALA A 112 18.10 13.70 -19.17
N TRP A 113 17.12 14.60 -19.02
CA TRP A 113 17.05 15.84 -19.78
C TRP A 113 18.20 16.80 -19.43
N LEU A 114 18.51 16.97 -18.14
CA LEU A 114 19.65 17.78 -17.69
C LEU A 114 20.98 17.22 -18.21
N SER A 115 21.16 15.90 -18.19
CA SER A 115 22.38 15.27 -18.70
C SER A 115 22.56 15.48 -20.20
N ALA A 116 21.47 15.45 -20.97
CA ALA A 116 21.48 15.70 -22.41
C ALA A 116 21.86 17.16 -22.72
N TRP A 117 21.35 18.12 -21.93
CA TRP A 117 21.64 19.54 -22.11
C TRP A 117 23.08 19.93 -21.74
N VAL A 118 23.67 19.26 -20.75
CA VAL A 118 25.08 19.48 -20.34
C VAL A 118 26.07 18.80 -21.30
N SER A 119 25.63 17.80 -22.07
CA SER A 119 26.47 17.10 -23.04
C SER A 119 26.56 17.77 -24.43
N GLU A 120 25.81 18.84 -24.66
CA GLU A 120 25.95 19.76 -25.81
C GLU A 120 26.81 20.98 -25.44
#